data_AF-A0A9E3V6L0-F1
#
_entry.id   AF-A0A9E3V6L0-F1
#
_cell.length_a   1.000
_cell.length_b   1.000
_cell.length_c   1.000
_cell.angle_alpha   90.00
_cell.angle_beta   90.00
_cell.angle_gamma   90.00
#
_symmetry.space_group_name_H-M   'P 1'
#
loop_
_entity.id
_entity.type
_entity.pdbx_description
1 polymer ?
#
loop_
_entity_poly.entity_id
_entity_poly.type
_entity_poly.pdbx_seq_one_letter_code
_entity_poly.pdbx_strand_id
1 'polypeptide(L)'
;MPASLAQSVRRRSSPLFLGALVSLSASCGVAEFDTDPGDEATSLDNALALDSPDAAPGRTLAKNGLGAVAPPRGQTVVAFVELEGGGGRQLRIATGDDGKVTGTVDEQVLGAPLVADTANLSQGLSAACSDGAYTLEGPKWTTTYAWSFQAASTPTENSIAAVEQSLREAANDVVNGANDCGLTDAISATNRYLGQTTRGTNIANSTTSIVCGTPDGANVVGFGTLPKGVLAVTCYWYSAGAIVGADVKYNKGLYHWFAGNAPPSGCTSRYAIEGVGAHEFGHAFGLGHVSESSHPTLTMSTATGPCTNAPATLGLGDVRGLRALY
;
A
#
# COMPACT_ATOMS: atom_id res chain seq x y z
N MET A 1 -46.20 -20.63 67.79
CA MET A 1 -45.99 -20.80 69.24
C MET A 1 -45.47 -22.22 69.48
N PRO A 2 -44.50 -22.50 70.36
CA PRO A 2 -43.41 -21.65 70.87
C PRO A 2 -42.01 -22.33 70.80
N ALA A 3 -40.96 -21.53 71.10
CA ALA A 3 -39.76 -21.87 71.90
C ALA A 3 -38.73 -22.91 71.36
N SER A 4 -37.41 -22.83 71.56
CA SER A 4 -36.48 -21.90 72.22
C SER A 4 -35.05 -22.49 72.19
N LEU A 5 -34.02 -21.66 72.42
CA LEU A 5 -32.66 -21.97 72.98
C LEU A 5 -31.67 -22.77 72.08
N ALA A 6 -30.35 -22.54 72.05
CA ALA A 6 -29.44 -21.67 72.80
C ALA A 6 -28.08 -21.52 72.07
N GLN A 7 -27.45 -20.36 72.29
CA GLN A 7 -26.02 -20.11 72.57
C GLN A 7 -24.93 -21.04 71.98
N SER A 8 -23.94 -20.44 71.31
CA SER A 8 -22.57 -20.42 71.83
C SER A 8 -21.67 -19.41 71.12
N VAL A 9 -20.95 -18.66 71.95
CA VAL A 9 -19.98 -17.62 71.64
C VAL A 9 -18.64 -18.26 71.30
N ARG A 10 -17.98 -17.86 70.20
CA ARG A 10 -16.51 -17.74 70.18
C ARG A 10 -16.06 -16.50 69.42
N ARG A 11 -15.51 -15.57 70.20
CA ARG A 11 -14.64 -14.47 69.77
C ARG A 11 -13.40 -15.02 69.07
N ARG A 12 -12.92 -14.33 68.02
CA ARG A 12 -11.50 -13.97 67.87
C ARG A 12 -11.30 -12.97 66.71
N SER A 13 -10.88 -11.77 67.12
CA SER A 13 -9.84 -10.91 66.52
C SER A 13 -9.94 -10.51 65.04
N SER A 14 -10.29 -9.24 64.83
CA SER A 14 -9.92 -8.45 63.64
C SER A 14 -8.39 -8.28 63.54
N PRO A 15 -7.88 -7.95 62.35
CA PRO A 15 -7.24 -6.65 62.27
C PRO A 15 -7.70 -5.80 61.07
N LEU A 16 -7.51 -4.50 61.30
CA LEU A 16 -7.67 -3.37 60.41
C LEU A 16 -7.17 -3.62 58.98
N PHE A 17 -7.98 -3.24 57.98
CA PHE A 17 -7.47 -2.79 56.69
C PHE A 17 -7.74 -1.29 56.55
N LEU A 18 -6.64 -0.54 56.51
CA LEU A 18 -6.60 0.90 56.29
C LEU A 18 -6.86 1.15 54.80
N GLY A 19 -7.97 1.80 54.47
CA GLY A 19 -8.30 2.18 53.10
C GLY A 19 -7.42 3.34 52.64
N ALA A 20 -6.58 3.10 51.63
CA ALA A 20 -5.90 4.15 50.91
C ALA A 20 -6.85 4.68 49.81
N LEU A 21 -7.28 5.93 49.93
CA LEU A 21 -7.84 6.69 48.82
C LEU A 21 -6.72 6.96 47.82
N VAL A 22 -6.79 6.32 46.65
CA VAL A 22 -5.98 6.72 45.49
C VAL A 22 -6.81 7.73 44.70
N SER A 23 -6.34 8.98 44.70
CA SER A 23 -6.84 10.06 43.86
C SER A 23 -6.50 9.76 42.40
N LEU A 24 -7.49 9.45 41.56
CA LEU A 24 -7.32 9.46 40.12
C LEU A 24 -7.32 10.91 39.62
N SER A 25 -6.13 11.46 39.37
CA SER A 25 -5.97 12.63 38.52
C SER A 25 -6.12 12.20 37.07
N ALA A 26 -7.21 12.60 36.42
CA ALA A 26 -7.37 12.50 34.98
C ALA A 26 -6.43 13.50 34.30
N SER A 27 -5.27 13.02 33.83
CA SER A 27 -4.48 13.73 32.83
C SER A 27 -5.08 13.43 31.45
N CYS A 28 -5.55 14.47 30.75
CA CYS A 28 -5.81 14.39 29.32
C CYS A 28 -4.51 14.00 28.62
N GLY A 29 -4.40 12.73 28.22
CA GLY A 29 -3.39 12.29 27.28
C GLY A 29 -3.78 12.78 25.90
N VAL A 30 -2.94 13.62 25.30
CA VAL A 30 -2.87 13.73 23.85
C VAL A 30 -2.61 12.32 23.29
N ALA A 31 -3.41 11.89 22.31
CA ALA A 31 -3.23 10.60 21.66
C ALA A 31 -1.79 10.50 21.14
N GLU A 32 -1.02 9.56 21.69
CA GLU A 32 0.25 9.15 21.13
C GLU A 32 -0.04 8.59 19.74
N PHE A 33 0.58 9.19 18.71
CA PHE A 33 0.63 8.61 17.38
C PHE A 33 1.23 7.21 17.52
N ASP A 34 0.45 6.21 17.12
CA ASP A 34 0.88 4.82 17.03
C ASP A 34 2.10 4.76 16.09
N THR A 35 3.28 4.65 16.68
CA THR A 35 4.52 4.47 15.92
C THR A 35 4.55 3.00 15.54
N ASP A 36 4.29 2.70 14.27
CA ASP A 36 4.22 1.33 13.77
C ASP A 36 5.58 0.65 14.07
N PRO A 37 5.62 -0.48 14.80
CA PRO A 37 6.86 -1.15 15.18
C PRO A 37 7.54 -1.71 13.93
N GLY A 38 8.35 -0.85 13.30
CA GLY A 38 8.93 -1.01 11.96
C GLY A 38 9.38 0.32 11.35
N ASP A 39 8.84 1.45 11.83
CA ASP A 39 9.17 2.82 11.39
C ASP A 39 10.46 3.37 12.06
N GLU A 40 11.55 2.59 12.10
CA GLU A 40 12.93 3.12 12.25
C GLU A 40 13.35 3.79 10.93
N ALA A 41 12.50 4.69 10.46
CA ALA A 41 12.45 5.22 9.12
C ALA A 41 13.46 6.36 8.94
N THR A 42 14.19 6.31 7.84
CA THR A 42 15.01 7.42 7.33
C THR A 42 14.09 8.62 7.08
N SER A 43 14.13 9.61 7.98
CA SER A 43 13.35 10.85 7.86
C SER A 43 13.83 11.69 6.66
N LEU A 44 12.91 12.47 6.07
CA LEU A 44 13.27 13.50 5.10
C LEU A 44 14.06 14.66 5.69
N ASP A 45 14.23 14.74 7.01
CA ASP A 45 14.92 15.85 7.70
C ASP A 45 16.33 16.10 7.19
N ASN A 46 16.99 15.07 6.63
CA ASN A 46 18.33 15.15 6.06
C ASN A 46 18.38 14.80 4.56
N ALA A 47 17.23 14.79 3.88
CA ALA A 47 17.17 14.49 2.46
C ALA A 47 17.79 15.62 1.63
N LEU A 48 18.58 15.25 0.63
CA LEU A 48 19.10 16.19 -0.35
C LEU A 48 18.06 16.43 -1.45
N ALA A 49 18.12 17.59 -2.11
CA ALA A 49 17.39 17.80 -3.35
C ALA A 49 17.89 16.81 -4.43
N LEU A 50 17.01 16.44 -5.37
CA LEU A 50 17.31 15.46 -6.42
C LEU A 50 18.48 15.88 -7.35
N ASP A 51 18.75 17.17 -7.45
CA ASP A 51 19.81 17.79 -8.25
C ASP A 51 21.03 18.24 -7.40
N SER A 52 21.08 17.85 -6.13
CA SER A 52 22.16 18.21 -5.22
C SER A 52 23.52 17.72 -5.76
N PRO A 53 24.58 18.56 -5.72
CA PRO A 53 25.94 18.12 -6.07
C PRO A 53 26.50 17.08 -5.09
N ASP A 54 25.91 16.97 -3.89
CA ASP A 54 26.29 15.99 -2.86
C ASP A 54 25.51 14.67 -2.99
N ALA A 55 24.69 14.52 -4.03
CA ALA A 55 23.95 13.29 -4.29
C ALA A 55 24.91 12.12 -4.52
N ALA A 56 24.80 11.09 -3.67
CA ALA A 56 25.65 9.92 -3.68
C ALA A 56 24.86 8.68 -3.21
N PRO A 57 25.29 7.46 -3.58
CA PRO A 57 24.66 6.23 -3.10
C PRO A 57 24.55 6.19 -1.57
N GLY A 58 23.41 5.69 -1.07
CA GLY A 58 23.09 5.65 0.35
C GLY A 58 22.55 6.97 0.94
N ARG A 59 22.57 8.08 0.18
CA ARG A 59 21.93 9.33 0.60
C ARG A 59 20.44 9.29 0.26
N THR A 60 19.59 9.77 1.17
CA THR A 60 18.19 10.05 0.85
C THR A 60 18.12 11.28 -0.02
N LEU A 61 17.47 11.17 -1.19
CA LEU A 61 17.09 12.32 -2.00
C LEU A 61 15.58 12.43 -2.03
N ALA A 62 15.06 13.66 -2.08
CA ALA A 62 13.63 13.89 -2.08
C ALA A 62 13.21 15.15 -2.82
N LYS A 63 11.94 15.18 -3.21
CA LYS A 63 11.24 16.34 -3.74
C LYS A 63 9.76 16.23 -3.42
N ASN A 64 9.14 17.33 -2.98
CA ASN A 64 7.70 17.42 -2.68
C ASN A 64 7.22 16.31 -1.72
N GLY A 65 7.97 16.00 -0.66
CA GLY A 65 7.60 14.98 0.33
C GLY A 65 7.73 13.52 -0.15
N LEU A 66 8.20 13.28 -1.38
CA LEU A 66 8.52 11.93 -1.87
C LEU A 66 10.02 11.79 -2.01
N GLY A 67 10.59 10.75 -1.42
CA GLY A 67 12.02 10.49 -1.44
C GLY A 67 12.36 9.01 -1.57
N ALA A 68 13.63 8.76 -1.79
CA ALA A 68 14.19 7.42 -1.71
C ALA A 68 15.69 7.47 -1.38
N VAL A 69 16.19 6.39 -0.80
CA VAL A 69 17.63 6.19 -0.61
C VAL A 69 18.24 5.88 -1.98
N ALA A 70 19.21 6.70 -2.42
CA ALA A 70 19.92 6.49 -3.67
C ALA A 70 20.57 5.09 -3.67
N PRO A 71 20.25 4.24 -4.66
CA PRO A 71 20.65 2.84 -4.62
C PRO A 71 22.15 2.69 -4.96
N PRO A 72 22.74 1.49 -4.78
CA PRO A 72 24.09 1.19 -5.24
C PRO A 72 24.28 1.41 -6.75
N ARG A 73 25.54 1.41 -7.21
CA ARG A 73 25.88 1.51 -8.63
C ARG A 73 25.16 0.47 -9.48
N GLY A 74 24.69 0.90 -10.65
CA GLY A 74 23.98 0.06 -11.62
C GLY A 74 22.53 -0.24 -11.23
N GLN A 75 22.01 0.38 -10.17
CA GLN A 75 20.66 0.14 -9.67
C GLN A 75 19.77 1.38 -9.77
N THR A 76 18.47 1.15 -9.72
CA THR A 76 17.44 2.18 -9.70
C THR A 76 16.36 1.81 -8.69
N VAL A 77 15.86 2.81 -7.98
CA VAL A 77 14.64 2.74 -7.16
C VAL A 77 13.55 3.58 -7.83
N VAL A 78 12.34 3.06 -7.86
CA VAL A 78 11.15 3.74 -8.35
C VAL A 78 10.07 3.70 -7.28
N ALA A 79 9.42 4.84 -7.05
CA ALA A 79 8.26 4.97 -6.19
C ALA A 79 7.06 5.41 -7.02
N PHE A 80 5.97 4.65 -6.94
CA PHE A 80 4.66 5.04 -7.45
C PHE A 80 3.75 5.36 -6.27
N VAL A 81 3.05 6.49 -6.37
CA VAL A 81 2.11 6.96 -5.35
C VAL A 81 0.76 7.13 -6.03
N GLU A 82 -0.23 6.39 -5.56
CA GLU A 82 -1.63 6.57 -5.96
C GLU A 82 -2.28 7.64 -5.09
N LEU A 83 -2.89 8.66 -5.71
CA LEU A 83 -3.57 9.74 -5.02
C LEU A 83 -5.09 9.58 -5.02
N GLU A 84 -5.71 9.87 -3.88
CA GLU A 84 -7.15 10.08 -3.80
C GLU A 84 -7.58 11.20 -4.77
N GLY A 85 -8.54 10.91 -5.64
CA GLY A 85 -9.08 11.88 -6.60
C GLY A 85 -8.39 11.90 -7.97
N GLY A 86 -7.57 10.89 -8.28
CA GLY A 86 -7.19 10.59 -9.67
C GLY A 86 -5.86 11.12 -10.16
N GLY A 87 -4.92 11.34 -9.24
CA GLY A 87 -3.55 11.71 -9.57
C GLY A 87 -2.56 10.62 -9.21
N GLY A 88 -1.39 10.66 -9.84
CA GLY A 88 -0.28 9.78 -9.53
C GLY A 88 1.01 10.57 -9.40
N ARG A 89 1.94 10.09 -8.57
CA ARG A 89 3.31 10.62 -8.55
C ARG A 89 4.29 9.49 -8.75
N GLN A 90 5.33 9.78 -9.52
CA GLN A 90 6.42 8.85 -9.74
C GLN A 90 7.74 9.51 -9.35
N LEU A 91 8.50 8.89 -8.46
CA LEU A 91 9.91 9.22 -8.21
C LEU A 91 10.76 8.12 -8.81
N ARG A 92 11.85 8.51 -9.48
CA ARG A 92 12.89 7.58 -9.95
C ARG A 92 14.24 8.12 -9.55
N ILE A 93 15.03 7.30 -8.87
CA ILE A 93 16.43 7.59 -8.55
C ILE A 93 17.31 6.47 -9.06
N ALA A 94 18.27 6.82 -9.91
CA ALA A 94 19.22 5.90 -10.50
C ALA A 94 20.64 6.28 -10.11
N THR A 95 21.49 5.26 -9.90
CA THR A 95 22.93 5.42 -9.75
C THR A 95 23.61 4.74 -10.93
N GLY A 96 24.25 5.52 -11.79
CA GLY A 96 25.02 5.00 -12.93
C GLY A 96 26.21 4.14 -12.49
N ASP A 97 26.80 3.40 -13.43
CA ASP A 97 28.01 2.60 -13.18
C ASP A 97 29.21 3.47 -12.81
N ASP A 98 29.21 4.74 -13.24
CA ASP A 98 30.17 5.77 -12.83
C ASP A 98 29.98 6.24 -11.38
N GLY A 99 28.90 5.83 -10.71
CA GLY A 99 28.52 6.25 -9.37
C GLY A 99 27.76 7.57 -9.32
N LYS A 100 27.43 8.18 -10.45
CA LYS A 100 26.64 9.40 -10.50
C LYS A 100 25.18 9.09 -10.17
N VAL A 101 24.61 9.83 -9.22
CA VAL A 101 23.19 9.73 -8.88
C VAL A 101 22.39 10.75 -9.69
N THR A 102 21.25 10.31 -10.23
CA THR A 102 20.28 11.15 -10.93
C THR A 102 18.88 10.85 -10.41
N GLY A 103 18.07 11.89 -10.19
CA GLY A 103 16.69 11.76 -9.74
C GLY A 103 15.71 12.53 -10.60
N THR A 104 14.53 11.96 -10.85
CA THR A 104 13.41 12.61 -11.54
C THR A 104 12.12 12.39 -10.75
N VAL A 105 11.24 13.39 -10.75
CA VAL A 105 9.86 13.24 -10.28
C VAL A 105 8.93 13.65 -11.39
N ASP A 106 8.00 12.77 -11.72
CA ASP A 106 6.86 13.05 -12.58
C ASP A 106 5.59 13.13 -11.73
N GLU A 107 4.79 14.17 -11.96
CA GLU A 107 3.50 14.35 -11.31
C GLU A 107 2.43 14.25 -12.40
N GLN A 108 1.77 13.09 -12.45
CA GLN A 108 0.58 12.92 -13.27
C GLN A 108 -0.61 13.49 -12.49
N VAL A 109 -0.78 14.81 -12.58
CA VAL A 109 -1.93 15.49 -11.98
C VAL A 109 -3.01 15.67 -13.05
N LEU A 110 -4.25 15.31 -12.67
CA LEU A 110 -5.56 15.78 -13.16
C LEU A 110 -6.45 14.74 -13.87
N GLY A 111 -7.59 14.46 -13.23
CA GLY A 111 -8.87 13.96 -13.74
C GLY A 111 -9.93 14.21 -12.65
N ALA A 112 -11.15 14.61 -12.99
CA ALA A 112 -12.18 15.04 -12.03
C ALA A 112 -12.51 13.99 -10.94
N PRO A 113 -13.02 14.38 -9.75
CA PRO A 113 -13.42 13.43 -8.73
C PRO A 113 -14.42 12.42 -9.29
N LEU A 114 -14.13 11.14 -9.06
CA LEU A 114 -15.02 10.03 -9.39
C LEU A 114 -16.38 10.25 -8.71
N VAL A 115 -17.41 10.50 -9.51
CA VAL A 115 -18.80 10.27 -9.10
C VAL A 115 -19.07 8.82 -9.43
N ALA A 116 -19.38 8.00 -8.42
CA ALA A 116 -19.76 6.61 -8.60
C ALA A 116 -21.07 6.54 -9.42
N ASP A 117 -20.98 6.58 -10.74
CA ASP A 117 -22.13 6.37 -11.61
C ASP A 117 -22.29 4.87 -11.86
N THR A 118 -23.08 4.25 -10.99
CA THR A 118 -23.49 2.85 -11.10
C THR A 118 -24.43 2.58 -12.30
N ALA A 119 -24.79 3.60 -13.08
CA ALA A 119 -25.81 3.48 -14.11
C ALA A 119 -25.37 2.81 -15.43
N ASN A 120 -24.07 2.60 -15.70
CA ASN A 120 -23.63 2.00 -16.98
C ASN A 120 -22.40 1.08 -16.86
N LEU A 121 -22.49 0.04 -16.02
CA LEU A 121 -21.48 -1.04 -15.95
C LEU A 121 -21.17 -1.65 -17.33
N SER A 122 -22.16 -1.78 -18.21
CA SER A 122 -21.96 -2.33 -19.56
C SER A 122 -21.13 -1.42 -20.49
N GLN A 123 -21.24 -0.09 -20.36
CA GLN A 123 -20.39 0.83 -21.12
C GLN A 123 -18.97 0.85 -20.57
N GLY A 124 -18.81 0.84 -19.24
CA GLY A 124 -17.49 0.77 -18.59
C GLY A 124 -16.71 -0.49 -18.98
N LEU A 125 -17.37 -1.66 -18.98
CA LEU A 125 -16.78 -2.90 -19.47
C LEU A 125 -16.38 -2.81 -20.95
N SER A 126 -17.25 -2.25 -21.81
CA SER A 126 -16.92 -2.09 -23.24
C SER A 126 -15.75 -1.11 -23.48
N ALA A 127 -15.60 -0.10 -22.61
CA ALA A 127 -14.52 0.87 -22.67
C ALA A 127 -13.19 0.24 -22.23
N ALA A 128 -13.14 -0.44 -21.07
CA ALA A 128 -11.95 -1.15 -20.61
C ALA A 128 -11.43 -2.17 -21.64
N CYS A 129 -12.35 -2.85 -22.33
CA CYS A 129 -12.01 -3.87 -23.32
C CYS A 129 -11.66 -3.33 -24.71
N SER A 130 -11.81 -2.03 -24.93
CA SER A 130 -11.38 -1.34 -26.16
C SER A 130 -10.22 -0.37 -25.93
N ASP A 131 -9.95 0.00 -24.69
CA ASP A 131 -8.82 0.83 -24.29
C ASP A 131 -7.52 0.01 -24.23
N GLY A 132 -6.66 0.23 -25.21
CA GLY A 132 -5.39 -0.47 -25.35
C GLY A 132 -4.18 0.28 -24.78
N ALA A 133 -4.38 1.36 -24.02
CA ALA A 133 -3.28 2.16 -23.50
C ALA A 133 -2.52 1.46 -22.37
N TYR A 134 -1.21 1.59 -22.35
CA TYR A 134 -0.37 1.13 -21.25
C TYR A 134 0.95 1.90 -21.27
N THR A 135 1.59 1.95 -20.10
CA THR A 135 2.94 2.48 -19.93
C THR A 135 3.84 1.37 -19.40
N LEU A 136 5.02 1.20 -20.01
CA LEU A 136 6.02 0.24 -19.54
C LEU A 136 7.18 0.99 -18.91
N GLU A 137 7.53 0.63 -17.67
CA GLU A 137 8.72 1.18 -17.03
C GLU A 137 10.02 0.55 -17.57
N GLY A 138 9.90 -0.64 -18.18
CA GLY A 138 10.99 -1.43 -18.72
C GLY A 138 11.47 -2.60 -17.84
N PRO A 139 11.71 -2.45 -16.52
CA PRO A 139 12.21 -3.55 -15.71
C PRO A 139 11.11 -4.58 -15.44
N LYS A 140 11.52 -5.84 -15.26
CA LYS A 140 10.61 -6.93 -14.94
C LYS A 140 11.25 -7.93 -13.98
N TRP A 141 10.42 -8.72 -13.32
CA TRP A 141 10.87 -9.91 -12.63
C TRP A 141 11.40 -10.96 -13.61
N THR A 142 12.59 -11.49 -13.35
CA THR A 142 13.13 -12.67 -14.06
C THR A 142 12.90 -13.97 -13.27
N THR A 143 12.27 -13.87 -12.12
CA THR A 143 11.94 -14.95 -11.18
C THR A 143 10.51 -14.74 -10.67
N THR A 144 10.00 -15.67 -9.86
CA THR A 144 8.72 -15.47 -9.16
C THR A 144 8.83 -14.34 -8.13
N TYR A 145 7.90 -13.39 -8.18
CA TYR A 145 7.73 -12.38 -7.14
C TYR A 145 7.19 -13.03 -5.86
N ALA A 146 8.09 -13.30 -4.90
CA ALA A 146 7.76 -13.94 -3.65
C ALA A 146 7.57 -12.89 -2.54
N TRP A 147 6.38 -12.80 -1.95
CA TRP A 147 6.00 -11.69 -1.06
C TRP A 147 5.27 -12.16 0.20
N SER A 148 5.37 -11.38 1.27
CA SER A 148 4.72 -11.63 2.56
C SER A 148 3.79 -10.47 2.95
N PHE A 149 2.84 -10.74 3.86
CA PHE A 149 1.93 -9.73 4.39
C PHE A 149 2.27 -9.38 5.84
N GLN A 150 2.47 -8.10 6.15
CA GLN A 150 2.64 -7.63 7.53
C GLN A 150 1.29 -7.66 8.27
N ALA A 151 0.88 -8.83 8.76
CA ALA A 151 -0.47 -9.06 9.28
C ALA A 151 -0.87 -8.15 10.45
N ALA A 152 0.08 -7.80 11.33
CA ALA A 152 -0.16 -6.89 12.44
C ALA A 152 -0.55 -5.47 11.99
N SER A 153 -0.28 -5.12 10.73
CA SER A 153 -0.63 -3.81 10.18
C SER A 153 -2.10 -3.69 9.76
N THR A 154 -2.86 -4.78 9.73
CA THR A 154 -4.26 -4.84 9.24
C THR A 154 -5.14 -3.71 9.81
N PRO A 155 -5.91 -2.98 8.96
CA PRO A 155 -6.91 -2.01 9.42
C PRO A 155 -7.95 -2.67 10.34
N THR A 156 -8.23 -2.04 11.48
CA THR A 156 -9.06 -2.63 12.55
C THR A 156 -10.50 -2.97 12.14
N GLU A 157 -11.01 -2.35 11.08
CA GLU A 157 -12.32 -2.63 10.49
C GLU A 157 -12.39 -3.94 9.70
N ASN A 158 -11.26 -4.60 9.42
CA ASN A 158 -11.18 -5.85 8.69
C ASN A 158 -10.51 -6.95 9.53
N SER A 159 -10.84 -8.21 9.22
CA SER A 159 -10.08 -9.34 9.76
C SER A 159 -8.81 -9.57 8.96
N ILE A 160 -7.75 -10.03 9.62
CA ILE A 160 -6.47 -10.40 8.98
C ILE A 160 -6.72 -11.37 7.81
N ALA A 161 -7.56 -12.39 8.01
CA ALA A 161 -7.85 -13.39 6.98
C ALA A 161 -8.53 -12.79 5.73
N ALA A 162 -9.44 -11.83 5.92
CA ALA A 162 -10.11 -11.18 4.80
C ALA A 162 -9.13 -10.28 4.01
N VAL A 163 -8.29 -9.51 4.70
CA VAL A 163 -7.25 -8.69 4.06
C VAL A 163 -6.23 -9.55 3.33
N GLU A 164 -5.74 -10.61 3.97
CA GLU A 164 -4.81 -11.56 3.36
C GLU A 164 -5.39 -12.18 2.09
N GLN A 165 -6.66 -12.57 2.11
CA GLN A 165 -7.33 -13.11 0.93
C GLN A 165 -7.41 -12.08 -0.21
N SER A 166 -7.83 -10.84 0.06
CA SER A 166 -7.91 -9.80 -0.97
C SER A 166 -6.55 -9.40 -1.54
N LEU A 167 -5.48 -9.38 -0.73
CA LEU A 167 -4.13 -9.15 -1.24
C LEU A 167 -3.65 -10.28 -2.15
N ARG A 168 -4.03 -11.53 -1.85
CA ARG A 168 -3.71 -12.69 -2.70
C ARG A 168 -4.49 -12.66 -4.00
N GLU A 169 -5.77 -12.26 -3.96
CA GLU A 169 -6.60 -12.04 -5.14
C GLU A 169 -5.97 -10.98 -6.05
N ALA A 170 -5.68 -9.79 -5.52
CA ALA A 170 -5.02 -8.71 -6.25
C ALA A 170 -3.72 -9.13 -6.98
N ALA A 171 -2.83 -9.86 -6.28
CA ALA A 171 -1.58 -10.34 -6.90
C ALA A 171 -1.84 -11.39 -8.00
N ASN A 172 -2.89 -12.20 -7.85
CA ASN A 172 -3.29 -13.21 -8.81
C ASN A 172 -4.00 -12.60 -10.02
N ASP A 173 -4.78 -11.54 -9.84
CA ASP A 173 -5.47 -10.85 -10.92
C ASP A 173 -4.47 -10.30 -11.94
N VAL A 174 -3.36 -9.73 -11.44
CA VAL A 174 -2.25 -9.25 -12.28
C VAL A 174 -1.60 -10.40 -13.06
N VAL A 175 -1.11 -11.44 -12.38
CA VAL A 175 -0.31 -12.47 -13.07
C VAL A 175 -1.12 -13.45 -13.92
N ASN A 176 -2.41 -13.63 -13.62
CA ASN A 176 -3.30 -14.47 -14.44
C ASN A 176 -4.05 -13.66 -15.50
N GLY A 177 -3.81 -12.35 -15.57
CA GLY A 177 -4.49 -11.46 -16.48
C GLY A 177 -6.01 -11.46 -16.29
N ALA A 178 -6.51 -11.45 -15.05
CA ALA A 178 -7.94 -11.52 -14.76
C ALA A 178 -8.67 -10.33 -15.39
N ASN A 179 -9.57 -10.60 -16.33
CA ASN A 179 -10.22 -9.56 -17.14
C ASN A 179 -11.64 -9.97 -17.54
N ASP A 180 -12.51 -8.98 -17.69
CA ASP A 180 -13.88 -9.15 -18.19
C ASP A 180 -13.97 -9.10 -19.73
N CYS A 181 -12.82 -8.97 -20.40
CA CYS A 181 -12.70 -8.80 -21.85
C CYS A 181 -12.62 -10.11 -22.63
N GLY A 182 -12.65 -11.25 -21.94
CA GLY A 182 -12.51 -12.58 -22.54
C GLY A 182 -11.11 -12.83 -23.12
N LEU A 183 -10.11 -12.06 -22.71
CA LEU A 183 -8.72 -12.28 -23.10
C LEU A 183 -8.19 -13.52 -22.35
N THR A 184 -7.54 -14.42 -23.07
CA THR A 184 -6.91 -15.61 -22.47
C THR A 184 -5.66 -15.22 -21.68
N ASP A 185 -5.35 -15.92 -20.60
CA ASP A 185 -4.05 -15.72 -19.96
C ASP A 185 -2.90 -16.11 -20.91
N ALA A 186 -1.93 -15.21 -21.05
CA ALA A 186 -0.68 -15.40 -21.79
C ALA A 186 0.48 -14.64 -21.14
N ILE A 187 0.34 -14.31 -19.84
CA ILE A 187 1.34 -13.56 -19.08
C ILE A 187 2.26 -14.58 -18.42
N SER A 188 3.58 -14.49 -18.65
CA SER A 188 4.55 -15.44 -18.06
C SER A 188 5.00 -15.07 -16.63
N ALA A 189 4.54 -13.93 -16.11
CA ALA A 189 4.82 -13.49 -14.75
C ALA A 189 4.26 -14.49 -13.73
N THR A 190 4.93 -14.61 -12.57
CA THR A 190 4.42 -15.43 -11.47
C THR A 190 4.63 -14.72 -10.14
N ASN A 191 3.70 -14.94 -9.20
CA ASN A 191 3.83 -14.52 -7.82
C ASN A 191 3.75 -15.73 -6.88
N ARG A 192 4.28 -15.59 -5.66
CA ARG A 192 4.13 -16.57 -4.58
C ARG A 192 3.98 -15.87 -3.24
N TYR A 193 2.80 -16.02 -2.64
CA TYR A 193 2.59 -15.60 -1.26
C TYR A 193 3.35 -16.52 -0.28
N LEU A 194 4.18 -15.92 0.58
CA LEU A 194 5.04 -16.58 1.55
C LEU A 194 4.40 -16.67 2.95
N GLY A 195 3.24 -16.06 3.15
CA GLY A 195 2.55 -16.01 4.44
C GLY A 195 2.67 -14.65 5.15
N GLN A 196 2.19 -14.64 6.38
CA GLN A 196 2.26 -13.48 7.25
C GLN A 196 3.68 -13.25 7.77
N THR A 197 4.05 -12.01 8.03
CA THR A 197 5.35 -11.62 8.59
C THR A 197 5.19 -10.55 9.66
N THR A 198 6.16 -10.46 10.57
CA THR A 198 6.31 -9.32 11.50
C THR A 198 7.21 -8.23 10.95
N ARG A 199 7.84 -8.46 9.79
CA ARG A 199 8.69 -7.50 9.12
C ARG A 199 7.84 -6.40 8.47
N GLY A 200 8.24 -5.15 8.63
CA GLY A 200 7.63 -4.03 7.92
C GLY A 200 8.09 -3.93 6.46
N THR A 201 7.38 -3.11 5.70
CA THR A 201 7.85 -2.64 4.38
C THR A 201 9.07 -1.73 4.52
N ASN A 202 9.93 -1.67 3.53
CA ASN A 202 10.97 -0.65 3.35
C ASN A 202 10.43 0.67 2.79
N ILE A 203 9.21 1.01 3.16
CA ILE A 203 8.58 2.29 2.87
C ILE A 203 8.48 3.03 4.19
N ALA A 204 9.45 3.91 4.43
CA ALA A 204 9.45 4.85 5.53
C ALA A 204 8.38 5.92 5.26
N ASN A 205 7.52 6.20 6.24
CA ASN A 205 6.41 7.13 6.04
C ASN A 205 6.20 8.04 7.26
N SER A 206 5.59 9.19 6.97
CA SER A 206 4.95 10.05 7.95
C SER A 206 3.67 10.63 7.36
N THR A 207 2.98 11.48 8.11
CA THR A 207 1.82 12.22 7.61
C THR A 207 2.16 13.25 6.51
N THR A 208 3.45 13.50 6.25
CA THR A 208 3.91 14.50 5.26
C THR A 208 4.94 13.96 4.27
N SER A 209 5.44 12.75 4.48
CA SER A 209 6.51 12.18 3.66
C SER A 209 6.40 10.68 3.40
N ILE A 210 6.97 10.27 2.27
CA ILE A 210 7.18 8.88 1.85
C ILE A 210 8.65 8.75 1.42
N VAL A 211 9.34 7.73 1.93
CA VAL A 211 10.73 7.41 1.58
C VAL A 211 10.85 5.94 1.26
N CYS A 212 11.17 5.60 0.01
CA CYS A 212 11.59 4.24 -0.32
C CYS A 212 13.01 3.99 0.23
N GLY A 213 13.15 2.97 1.06
CA GLY A 213 14.42 2.54 1.64
C GLY A 213 15.31 1.81 0.64
N THR A 214 16.22 1.00 1.16
CA THR A 214 17.10 0.12 0.38
C THR A 214 16.46 -1.27 0.25
N PRO A 215 16.59 -1.99 -0.87
CA PRO A 215 16.06 -3.34 -0.97
C PRO A 215 16.82 -4.24 0.02
N ASP A 216 16.07 -5.00 0.82
CA ASP A 216 16.61 -5.78 1.94
C ASP A 216 16.32 -7.29 1.80
N GLY A 217 15.93 -7.72 0.58
CA GLY A 217 15.76 -9.12 0.22
C GLY A 217 14.42 -9.75 0.64
N ALA A 218 13.47 -8.99 1.17
CA ALA A 218 12.10 -9.46 1.30
C ALA A 218 11.12 -8.43 0.74
N ASN A 219 10.08 -8.95 0.11
CA ASN A 219 8.99 -8.17 -0.46
C ASN A 219 7.82 -8.21 0.52
N VAL A 220 7.39 -7.06 0.99
CA VAL A 220 6.37 -6.95 2.03
C VAL A 220 5.25 -6.05 1.55
N VAL A 221 4.03 -6.53 1.75
CA VAL A 221 2.81 -5.74 1.64
C VAL A 221 2.32 -5.43 3.05
N GLY A 222 1.97 -4.19 3.33
CA GLY A 222 1.51 -3.77 4.65
C GLY A 222 0.67 -2.49 4.61
N PHE A 223 0.22 -2.07 5.78
CA PHE A 223 -0.58 -0.86 5.96
C PHE A 223 0.13 0.08 6.94
N GLY A 224 0.10 1.38 6.68
CA GLY A 224 0.75 2.40 7.51
C GLY A 224 0.06 3.75 7.43
N THR A 225 0.65 4.75 8.07
CA THR A 225 0.18 6.14 7.98
C THR A 225 0.90 6.86 6.84
N LEU A 226 0.23 7.07 5.72
CA LEU A 226 0.77 7.82 4.59
C LEU A 226 0.22 9.25 4.56
N PRO A 227 0.84 10.16 3.79
CA PRO A 227 0.36 11.53 3.67
C PRO A 227 -1.09 11.64 3.21
N LYS A 228 -1.74 12.75 3.59
CA LYS A 228 -3.10 13.04 3.13
C LYS A 228 -3.15 13.08 1.61
N GLY A 229 -4.17 12.44 1.04
CA GLY A 229 -4.34 12.32 -0.40
C GLY A 229 -3.62 11.12 -0.99
N VAL A 230 -2.85 10.33 -0.23
CA VAL A 230 -2.18 9.11 -0.73
C VAL A 230 -2.96 7.88 -0.31
N LEU A 231 -3.41 7.07 -1.27
CA LEU A 231 -4.09 5.80 -1.00
C LEU A 231 -3.11 4.68 -0.73
N ALA A 232 -2.13 4.51 -1.61
CA ALA A 232 -1.10 3.50 -1.50
C ALA A 232 0.19 3.93 -2.22
N VAL A 233 1.25 3.18 -1.95
CA VAL A 233 2.58 3.38 -2.54
C VAL A 233 3.20 2.04 -2.86
N THR A 234 3.76 1.93 -4.06
CA THR A 234 4.69 0.86 -4.42
C THR A 234 6.09 1.41 -4.57
N CYS A 235 7.04 0.81 -3.84
CA CYS A 235 8.47 1.02 -4.05
C CYS A 235 9.05 -0.25 -4.66
N TYR A 236 9.75 -0.15 -5.78
CA TYR A 236 10.53 -1.27 -6.30
C TYR A 236 11.95 -0.86 -6.69
N TRP A 237 12.82 -1.86 -6.71
CA TRP A 237 14.23 -1.70 -7.02
C TRP A 237 14.61 -2.66 -8.14
N TYR A 238 15.47 -2.22 -9.06
CA TYR A 238 15.94 -3.06 -10.14
C TYR A 238 17.42 -2.82 -10.47
N SER A 239 18.03 -3.84 -11.06
CA SER A 239 19.42 -3.84 -11.54
C SER A 239 19.47 -4.48 -12.92
N ALA A 240 20.13 -3.83 -13.88
CA ALA A 240 20.23 -4.32 -15.26
C ALA A 240 18.89 -4.77 -15.89
N GLY A 241 17.80 -4.04 -15.58
CA GLY A 241 16.44 -4.35 -16.07
C GLY A 241 15.70 -5.48 -15.33
N ALA A 242 16.34 -6.14 -14.35
CA ALA A 242 15.69 -7.14 -13.51
C ALA A 242 15.24 -6.51 -12.18
N ILE A 243 13.94 -6.61 -11.85
CA ILE A 243 13.42 -6.23 -10.54
C ILE A 243 14.02 -7.17 -9.49
N VAL A 244 14.54 -6.58 -8.41
CA VAL A 244 15.21 -7.30 -7.31
C VAL A 244 14.47 -7.20 -5.98
N GLY A 245 13.47 -6.31 -5.89
CA GLY A 245 12.63 -6.12 -4.72
C GLY A 245 11.43 -5.24 -5.06
N ALA A 246 10.31 -5.46 -4.40
CA ALA A 246 9.16 -4.55 -4.41
C ALA A 246 8.40 -4.65 -3.08
N ASP A 247 8.00 -3.51 -2.54
CA ASP A 247 7.15 -3.38 -1.36
C ASP A 247 5.94 -2.52 -1.67
N VAL A 248 4.84 -2.79 -0.97
CA VAL A 248 3.57 -2.06 -1.12
C VAL A 248 3.08 -1.63 0.25
N LYS A 249 2.73 -0.35 0.41
CA LYS A 249 2.13 0.18 1.64
C LYS A 249 0.82 0.91 1.35
N TYR A 250 -0.23 0.51 2.06
CA TYR A 250 -1.56 1.13 2.01
C TYR A 250 -1.73 2.13 3.15
N ASN A 251 -2.54 3.16 2.93
CA ASN A 251 -2.79 4.18 3.95
C ASN A 251 -3.97 3.82 4.85
N LYS A 252 -3.69 3.25 6.04
CA LYS A 252 -4.71 3.00 7.08
C LYS A 252 -4.94 4.17 8.02
N GLY A 253 -4.04 5.15 8.03
CA GLY A 253 -4.10 6.27 8.97
C GLY A 253 -5.19 7.29 8.65
N LEU A 254 -5.56 7.40 7.36
CA LEU A 254 -6.52 8.39 6.86
C LEU A 254 -7.67 7.81 6.03
N TYR A 255 -7.57 6.56 5.60
CA TYR A 255 -8.56 5.90 4.74
C TYR A 255 -9.06 4.61 5.34
N HIS A 256 -10.32 4.32 5.04
CA HIS A 256 -10.98 3.09 5.44
C HIS A 256 -10.98 2.09 4.29
N TRP A 257 -10.93 0.82 4.65
CA TRP A 257 -10.74 -0.27 3.70
C TRP A 257 -11.86 -1.29 3.80
N PHE A 258 -12.22 -1.92 2.68
CA PHE A 258 -13.00 -3.14 2.69
C PHE A 258 -12.26 -4.26 1.98
N ALA A 259 -12.34 -5.45 2.58
CA ALA A 259 -11.93 -6.69 1.95
C ALA A 259 -13.10 -7.37 1.22
N GLY A 260 -12.76 -8.20 0.24
CA GLY A 260 -13.69 -8.90 -0.63
C GLY A 260 -13.91 -8.20 -1.98
N ASN A 261 -14.51 -8.94 -2.90
CA ASN A 261 -14.62 -8.57 -4.31
C ASN A 261 -15.76 -7.59 -4.64
N ALA A 262 -16.52 -7.15 -3.65
CA ALA A 262 -17.62 -6.22 -3.83
C ALA A 262 -17.73 -5.27 -2.63
N PRO A 263 -18.14 -4.01 -2.86
CA PRO A 263 -18.40 -3.07 -1.78
C PRO A 263 -19.45 -3.61 -0.81
N PRO A 264 -19.27 -3.43 0.52
CA PRO A 264 -20.30 -3.82 1.48
C PRO A 264 -21.58 -2.99 1.29
N SER A 265 -22.73 -3.56 1.65
CA SER A 265 -24.00 -2.84 1.60
C SER A 265 -23.92 -1.52 2.39
N GLY A 266 -24.31 -0.41 1.77
CA GLY A 266 -24.21 0.92 2.38
C GLY A 266 -22.77 1.43 2.50
N CYS A 267 -21.84 0.97 1.66
CA CYS A 267 -20.47 1.46 1.64
C CYS A 267 -20.41 2.99 1.52
N THR A 268 -19.61 3.61 2.38
CA THR A 268 -19.32 5.05 2.35
C THR A 268 -17.83 5.26 2.60
N SER A 269 -17.13 5.90 1.67
CA SER A 269 -15.72 6.30 1.83
C SER A 269 -14.78 5.17 2.24
N ARG A 270 -14.96 3.97 1.66
CA ARG A 270 -14.04 2.84 1.85
C ARG A 270 -13.45 2.40 0.53
N TYR A 271 -12.16 2.10 0.49
CA TYR A 271 -11.45 1.65 -0.70
C TYR A 271 -11.32 0.13 -0.71
N ALA A 272 -11.35 -0.48 -1.89
CA ALA A 272 -11.17 -1.91 -2.05
C ALA A 272 -9.70 -2.28 -1.88
N ILE A 273 -9.41 -3.24 -1.00
CA ILE A 273 -8.04 -3.77 -0.85
C ILE A 273 -7.60 -4.49 -2.13
N GLU A 274 -8.51 -5.24 -2.75
CA GLU A 274 -8.21 -6.01 -3.97
C GLU A 274 -7.95 -5.09 -5.17
N GLY A 275 -8.86 -4.15 -5.46
CA GLY A 275 -8.71 -3.21 -6.58
C GLY A 275 -7.48 -2.30 -6.47
N VAL A 276 -7.28 -1.63 -5.33
CA VAL A 276 -6.04 -0.85 -5.10
C VAL A 276 -4.81 -1.75 -5.16
N GLY A 277 -4.92 -2.98 -4.64
CA GLY A 277 -3.84 -3.95 -4.73
C GLY A 277 -3.49 -4.35 -6.15
N ALA A 278 -4.46 -4.53 -7.04
CA ALA A 278 -4.18 -4.87 -8.43
C ALA A 278 -3.38 -3.75 -9.12
N HIS A 279 -3.70 -2.49 -8.83
CA HIS A 279 -2.94 -1.31 -9.29
C HIS A 279 -1.49 -1.36 -8.78
N GLU A 280 -1.31 -1.50 -7.46
CA GLU A 280 0.01 -1.49 -6.83
C GLU A 280 0.87 -2.72 -7.22
N PHE A 281 0.26 -3.90 -7.33
CA PHE A 281 0.94 -5.07 -7.88
C PHE A 281 1.28 -4.87 -9.36
N GLY A 282 0.46 -4.18 -10.15
CA GLY A 282 0.81 -3.78 -11.52
C GLY A 282 2.13 -3.02 -11.58
N HIS A 283 2.36 -2.06 -10.67
CA HIS A 283 3.65 -1.40 -10.51
C HIS A 283 4.76 -2.36 -10.08
N ALA A 284 4.49 -3.26 -9.14
CA ALA A 284 5.46 -4.28 -8.72
C ALA A 284 5.87 -5.20 -9.89
N PHE A 285 5.04 -5.34 -10.93
CA PHE A 285 5.33 -6.07 -12.17
C PHE A 285 5.80 -5.18 -13.33
N GLY A 286 6.11 -3.90 -13.09
CA GLY A 286 6.77 -3.02 -14.05
C GLY A 286 5.85 -2.21 -14.97
N LEU A 287 4.54 -2.20 -14.70
CA LEU A 287 3.62 -1.27 -15.36
C LEU A 287 3.79 0.14 -14.78
N GLY A 288 3.67 1.15 -15.64
CA GLY A 288 3.55 2.55 -15.24
C GLY A 288 2.09 3.02 -15.28
N HIS A 289 1.85 4.20 -14.72
CA HIS A 289 0.54 4.83 -14.78
C HIS A 289 0.07 5.13 -16.22
N VAL A 290 -1.23 5.12 -16.42
CA VAL A 290 -1.92 5.80 -17.53
C VAL A 290 -2.79 6.93 -16.96
N SER A 291 -3.03 7.98 -17.76
CA SER A 291 -3.78 9.14 -17.27
C SER A 291 -5.25 8.82 -17.04
N GLU A 292 -5.75 9.09 -15.83
CA GLU A 292 -7.18 9.00 -15.49
C GLU A 292 -8.09 9.77 -16.44
N SER A 293 -7.66 10.95 -16.88
CA SER A 293 -8.47 11.77 -17.78
C SER A 293 -8.80 11.11 -19.13
N SER A 294 -7.97 10.13 -19.54
CA SER A 294 -8.06 9.47 -20.84
C SER A 294 -8.37 7.98 -20.72
N HIS A 295 -7.97 7.34 -19.62
CA HIS A 295 -7.99 5.88 -19.44
C HIS A 295 -8.64 5.43 -18.11
N PRO A 296 -9.79 6.01 -17.68
CA PRO A 296 -10.33 5.85 -16.32
C PRO A 296 -10.84 4.44 -15.99
N THR A 297 -10.89 3.56 -16.98
CA THR A 297 -11.38 2.18 -16.83
C THR A 297 -10.25 1.14 -16.82
N LEU A 298 -8.99 1.58 -16.89
CA LEU A 298 -7.82 0.69 -16.80
C LEU A 298 -7.34 0.58 -15.34
N THR A 299 -6.83 -0.59 -14.97
CA THR A 299 -6.30 -0.84 -13.63
C THR A 299 -5.16 0.12 -13.30
N MET A 300 -4.27 0.40 -14.26
CA MET A 300 -3.14 1.32 -14.07
C MET A 300 -3.50 2.80 -14.19
N SER A 301 -4.80 3.12 -14.25
CA SER A 301 -5.26 4.51 -14.19
C SER A 301 -4.97 5.13 -12.83
N THR A 302 -4.65 6.42 -12.80
CA THR A 302 -4.22 7.11 -11.57
C THR A 302 -5.34 7.38 -10.56
N ALA A 303 -6.53 6.80 -10.72
CA ALA A 303 -7.65 6.95 -9.78
C ALA A 303 -8.31 5.63 -9.41
N THR A 304 -8.40 5.40 -8.11
CA THR A 304 -9.39 4.49 -7.54
C THR A 304 -10.42 5.27 -6.73
N GLY A 305 -11.70 5.02 -7.00
CA GLY A 305 -12.80 5.61 -6.24
C GLY A 305 -13.13 4.81 -4.99
N PRO A 306 -13.75 5.42 -3.97
CA PRO A 306 -14.30 4.66 -2.87
C PRO A 306 -15.49 3.81 -3.35
N CYS A 307 -15.72 2.69 -2.68
CA CYS A 307 -16.87 1.82 -2.84
C CYS A 307 -17.00 1.25 -4.26
N THR A 308 -15.87 0.93 -4.87
CA THR A 308 -15.77 0.14 -6.11
C THR A 308 -14.60 -0.83 -6.00
N ASN A 309 -14.71 -1.97 -6.67
CA ASN A 309 -13.61 -2.93 -6.87
C ASN A 309 -13.22 -3.04 -8.35
N ALA A 310 -13.67 -2.10 -9.20
CA ALA A 310 -13.45 -2.17 -10.65
C ALA A 310 -11.97 -2.34 -11.06
N PRO A 311 -10.97 -1.71 -10.39
CA PRO A 311 -9.58 -1.89 -10.76
C PRO A 311 -9.03 -3.32 -10.59
N ALA A 312 -9.74 -4.21 -9.87
CA ALA A 312 -9.34 -5.61 -9.73
C ALA A 312 -9.45 -6.39 -11.05
N THR A 313 -10.31 -5.96 -11.99
CA THR A 313 -10.40 -6.59 -13.32
C THR A 313 -9.62 -5.78 -14.35
N LEU A 314 -8.59 -6.40 -14.94
CA LEU A 314 -7.68 -5.75 -15.87
C LEU A 314 -8.39 -5.37 -17.17
N GLY A 315 -8.10 -4.16 -17.67
CA GLY A 315 -8.49 -3.73 -18.99
C GLY A 315 -7.59 -4.29 -20.10
N LEU A 316 -7.96 -4.04 -21.35
CA LEU A 316 -7.20 -4.51 -22.52
C LEU A 316 -5.76 -3.98 -22.50
N GLY A 317 -5.58 -2.72 -22.13
CA GLY A 317 -4.31 -2.04 -21.97
C GLY A 317 -3.40 -2.72 -20.95
N ASP A 318 -3.92 -2.96 -19.74
CA ASP A 318 -3.19 -3.59 -18.64
C ASP A 318 -2.68 -4.99 -19.03
N VAL A 319 -3.57 -5.83 -19.59
CA VAL A 319 -3.20 -7.18 -20.08
C VAL A 319 -2.15 -7.11 -21.19
N ARG A 320 -2.26 -6.16 -22.12
CA ARG A 320 -1.26 -5.98 -23.19
C ARG A 320 0.08 -5.53 -22.64
N GLY A 321 0.09 -4.63 -21.67
CA GLY A 321 1.31 -4.17 -21.01
C GLY A 321 2.05 -5.33 -20.34
N LEU A 322 1.34 -6.16 -19.58
CA LEU A 322 1.91 -7.32 -18.91
C LEU A 322 2.48 -8.33 -19.92
N ARG A 323 1.75 -8.66 -20.99
CA ARG A 323 2.24 -9.54 -22.07
C ARG A 323 3.42 -8.95 -22.86
N ALA A 324 3.55 -7.63 -22.90
CA ALA A 324 4.69 -7.00 -23.56
C ALA A 324 5.98 -7.15 -22.72
N LEU A 325 5.84 -7.21 -21.38
CA LEU A 325 6.96 -7.47 -20.47
C LEU A 325 7.25 -8.97 -20.31
N TYR A 326 6.22 -9.81 -20.23
CA TYR A 326 6.29 -11.23 -19.83
C TYR A 326 5.79 -12.18 -20.91
#